data_AF-A0A0S9BYW0-F1
#
_entry.id   AF-A0A0S9BYW0-F1
#
_cell.length_a   1.000
_cell.length_b   1.000
_cell.length_c   1.000
_cell.angle_alpha   90.00
_cell.angle_beta   90.00
_cell.angle_gamma   90.00
#
_symmetry.space_group_name_H-M   'P 1'
#
loop_
_entity.id
_entity.type
_entity.pdbx_description
1 polymer ?
#
loop_
_entity_poly.entity_id
_entity_poly.type
_entity_poly.pdbx_seq_one_letter_code
_entity_poly.pdbx_strand_id
1 'polypeptide(L)'
;MPGIPAQESGIASAQLNSAQQIGVALGVAVLTTISVSITEYRLPDALTALYTSRASRDAAANATASAALTSGYTTALFIAAILLGASALITALIINAGRQKETTQAATPEASPKSKQPVTQTSTGGMRKE
;
A
#
# COMPACT_ATOMS: atom_id res chain seq x y z
N MET A 1 1.67 21.59 18.73
CA MET A 1 0.68 20.50 18.94
C MET A 1 1.19 19.68 20.10
N PRO A 2 0.44 19.52 21.21
CA PRO A 2 0.84 18.56 22.23
C PRO A 2 0.86 17.18 21.57
N GLY A 3 1.98 16.47 21.69
CA GLY A 3 2.10 15.10 21.23
C GLY A 3 1.05 14.24 21.93
N ILE A 4 0.33 13.44 21.15
CA ILE A 4 -0.62 12.47 21.69
C ILE A 4 0.15 11.58 22.70
N PRO A 5 -0.38 11.32 23.91
CA PRO A 5 0.25 10.45 24.90
C PRO A 5 0.67 9.11 24.28
N ALA A 6 1.81 8.55 24.71
CA ALA A 6 2.40 7.35 24.07
C ALA A 6 1.41 6.16 23.96
N GLN A 7 0.52 6.00 24.93
CA GLN A 7 -0.54 5.00 24.95
C GLN A 7 -1.64 5.26 23.91
N GLU A 8 -1.98 6.51 23.66
CA GLU A 8 -2.98 6.91 22.65
C GLU A 8 -2.41 6.89 21.22
N SER A 9 -1.09 7.09 21.07
CA SER A 9 -0.38 7.00 19.79
C SER A 9 -0.47 5.61 19.17
N GLY A 10 -0.42 4.54 19.97
CA GLY A 10 -0.57 3.16 19.48
C GLY A 10 -1.97 2.89 18.90
N ILE A 11 -3.01 3.37 19.59
CA ILE A 11 -4.41 3.23 19.13
C ILE A 11 -4.64 4.06 17.86
N ALA A 12 -4.15 5.30 17.83
CA ALA A 12 -4.25 6.17 16.67
C ALA A 12 -3.53 5.60 15.43
N SER A 13 -2.35 4.99 15.59
CA SER A 13 -1.60 4.35 14.50
C SER A 13 -2.31 3.12 13.96
N ALA A 14 -2.87 2.28 14.83
CA ALA A 14 -3.65 1.11 14.42
C ALA A 14 -4.92 1.50 13.63
N GLN A 15 -5.59 2.58 14.05
CA GLN A 15 -6.74 3.14 13.33
C GLN A 15 -6.34 3.70 11.96
N LEU A 16 -5.24 4.46 11.88
CA LEU A 16 -4.74 5.00 10.62
C LEU A 16 -4.35 3.88 9.65
N ASN A 17 -3.66 2.85 10.14
CA ASN A 17 -3.27 1.71 9.32
C ASN A 17 -4.50 0.98 8.76
N SER A 18 -5.53 0.77 9.59
CA SER A 18 -6.79 0.17 9.14
C SER A 18 -7.50 1.02 8.09
N ALA A 19 -7.57 2.35 8.29
CA ALA A 19 -8.16 3.27 7.33
C ALA A 19 -7.40 3.28 5.99
N GLN A 20 -6.07 3.23 6.03
CA GLN A 20 -5.23 3.14 4.82
C GLN A 20 -5.46 1.82 4.07
N GLN A 21 -5.46 0.68 4.77
CA GLN A 21 -5.71 -0.62 4.15
C GLN A 21 -7.08 -0.67 3.47
N ILE A 22 -8.13 -0.19 4.16
CA ILE A 22 -9.48 -0.10 3.61
C ILE A 22 -9.49 0.81 2.37
N GLY A 23 -8.83 1.97 2.46
CA GLY A 23 -8.71 2.91 1.34
C GLY A 23 -8.04 2.29 0.11
N VAL A 24 -6.95 1.54 0.29
CA VAL A 24 -6.26 0.83 -0.80
C VAL A 24 -7.16 -0.23 -1.42
N ALA A 25 -7.82 -1.06 -0.61
CA ALA A 25 -8.72 -2.11 -1.10
C ALA A 25 -9.88 -1.53 -1.92
N LEU A 26 -10.52 -0.46 -1.41
CA LEU A 26 -11.59 0.23 -2.11
C LEU A 26 -11.10 0.88 -3.42
N GLY A 27 -9.93 1.52 -3.39
CA GLY A 27 -9.33 2.12 -4.58
C GLY A 27 -9.10 1.09 -5.69
N VAL A 28 -8.53 -0.08 -5.35
CA VAL A 28 -8.31 -1.16 -6.31
C VAL A 28 -9.63 -1.75 -6.81
N ALA A 29 -10.62 -1.93 -5.93
CA ALA A 29 -11.94 -2.46 -6.30
C ALA A 29 -12.61 -1.55 -7.34
N VAL A 30 -12.71 -0.25 -7.05
CA VAL A 30 -13.32 0.73 -7.98
C VAL A 30 -12.55 0.80 -9.29
N LEU A 31 -11.22 0.85 -9.25
CA LEU A 31 -10.37 0.86 -10.45
C LEU A 31 -10.65 -0.37 -11.33
N THR A 32 -10.70 -1.55 -10.71
CA THR A 32 -10.96 -2.82 -11.40
C THR A 32 -12.37 -2.85 -12.00
N THR A 33 -13.38 -2.41 -11.24
CA THR A 33 -14.76 -2.33 -11.72
C THR A 33 -14.88 -1.44 -12.96
N ILE A 34 -14.26 -0.26 -12.94
CA ILE A 34 -14.29 0.66 -14.09
C ILE A 34 -13.54 0.05 -15.28
N SER A 35 -12.34 -0.50 -15.04
CA SER A 35 -11.53 -1.15 -16.09
C SER A 35 -12.32 -2.26 -16.80
N VAL A 36 -12.89 -3.18 -16.03
CA VAL A 36 -13.70 -4.29 -16.55
C VAL A 36 -14.93 -3.78 -17.28
N SER A 37 -15.65 -2.79 -16.74
CA SER A 37 -16.85 -2.23 -17.38
C SER A 37 -16.54 -1.63 -18.77
N ILE A 38 -15.41 -0.93 -18.90
CA ILE A 38 -15.00 -0.30 -20.16
C ILE A 38 -14.48 -1.36 -21.14
N THR A 39 -13.70 -2.33 -20.66
CA THR A 39 -13.28 -3.47 -21.48
C THR A 39 -14.49 -4.21 -22.03
N GLU A 40 -15.48 -4.53 -21.19
CA GLU A 40 -16.68 -5.27 -21.58
C GLU A 40 -17.51 -4.51 -22.62
N TYR A 41 -17.63 -3.18 -22.44
CA TYR A 41 -18.27 -2.31 -23.44
C TYR A 41 -17.54 -2.31 -24.80
N ARG A 42 -16.21 -2.47 -24.81
CA ARG A 42 -15.39 -2.47 -26.03
C ARG A 42 -15.40 -3.83 -26.72
N LEU A 43 -15.21 -4.90 -25.96
CA LEU A 43 -15.19 -6.26 -26.45
C LEU A 43 -15.69 -7.17 -25.32
N PRO A 44 -16.90 -7.73 -25.46
CA PRO A 44 -17.42 -8.68 -24.50
C PRO A 44 -16.52 -9.90 -24.39
N ASP A 45 -16.32 -10.39 -23.16
CA ASP A 45 -15.45 -11.53 -22.87
C ASP A 45 -14.01 -11.35 -23.42
N ALA A 46 -13.51 -10.10 -23.45
CA ALA A 46 -12.19 -9.78 -24.03
C ALA A 46 -11.06 -10.67 -23.50
N LEU A 47 -11.11 -11.03 -22.21
CA LEU A 47 -10.11 -11.91 -21.61
C LEU A 47 -10.16 -13.31 -22.22
N THR A 48 -11.35 -13.90 -22.35
CA THR A 48 -11.56 -15.20 -23.00
C THR A 48 -11.12 -15.14 -24.46
N ALA A 49 -11.50 -14.10 -25.19
CA ALA A 49 -11.08 -13.88 -26.58
C ALA A 49 -9.55 -13.78 -26.72
N LEU A 50 -8.87 -13.20 -25.73
CA LEU A 50 -7.41 -13.13 -25.68
C LEU A 50 -6.78 -14.52 -25.47
N TYR A 51 -7.35 -15.33 -24.58
CA TYR A 51 -6.86 -16.70 -24.35
C TYR A 51 -7.07 -17.59 -25.58
N THR A 52 -8.25 -17.54 -26.20
CA THR A 52 -8.57 -18.38 -27.37
C THR A 52 -7.74 -17.97 -28.59
N SER A 53 -7.60 -16.66 -28.86
CA SER A 53 -6.79 -16.15 -29.97
C SER A 53 -5.31 -16.52 -29.85
N ARG A 54 -4.76 -16.54 -28.62
CA ARG A 54 -3.39 -17.04 -28.38
C ARG A 54 -3.26 -18.53 -28.67
N ALA A 55 -4.24 -19.33 -28.26
CA ALA A 55 -4.24 -20.76 -28.52
C ALA A 55 -4.35 -21.08 -30.02
N SER A 56 -5.17 -20.32 -30.76
CA SER A 56 -5.34 -20.47 -32.21
C SER A 56 -4.27 -19.76 -33.06
N ARG A 57 -3.33 -19.03 -32.43
CA ARG A 57 -2.35 -18.14 -33.10
C ARG A 57 -2.98 -17.12 -34.05
N ASP A 58 -4.20 -16.68 -33.74
CA ASP A 58 -4.86 -15.60 -34.46
C ASP A 58 -4.30 -14.25 -33.98
N ALA A 59 -3.36 -13.71 -34.76
CA ALA A 59 -2.71 -12.44 -34.43
C ALA A 59 -3.70 -11.26 -34.42
N ALA A 60 -4.70 -11.26 -35.31
CA ALA A 60 -5.65 -10.17 -35.40
C ALA A 60 -6.59 -10.18 -34.19
N ALA A 61 -7.14 -11.34 -33.83
CA ALA A 61 -8.01 -11.48 -32.66
C ALA A 61 -7.25 -11.17 -31.36
N ASN A 62 -6.00 -11.61 -31.23
CA ASN A 62 -5.15 -11.32 -30.07
C ASN A 62 -4.87 -9.81 -29.94
N ALA A 63 -4.61 -9.11 -31.05
CA ALA A 63 -4.41 -7.67 -31.06
C ALA A 63 -5.68 -6.92 -30.62
N THR A 64 -6.85 -7.30 -31.15
CA THR A 64 -8.14 -6.69 -30.79
C THR A 64 -8.47 -6.86 -29.31
N ALA A 65 -8.32 -8.08 -28.77
CA ALA A 65 -8.59 -8.36 -27.37
C ALA A 65 -7.59 -7.66 -26.43
N SER A 66 -6.31 -7.60 -26.80
CA SER A 66 -5.30 -6.85 -26.04
C SER A 66 -5.57 -5.34 -26.03
N ALA A 67 -6.03 -4.78 -27.15
CA ALA A 67 -6.39 -3.37 -27.24
C ALA A 67 -7.59 -3.02 -26.36
N ALA A 68 -8.61 -3.90 -26.28
CA ALA A 68 -9.77 -3.70 -25.41
C ALA A 68 -9.40 -3.70 -23.91
N LEU A 69 -8.56 -4.65 -23.46
CA LEU A 69 -8.05 -4.66 -22.09
C LEU A 69 -7.21 -3.42 -21.76
N THR A 70 -6.30 -3.07 -22.67
CA THR A 70 -5.44 -1.90 -22.49
C THR A 70 -6.27 -0.63 -22.39
N SER A 71 -7.25 -0.45 -23.28
CA SER A 71 -8.17 0.69 -23.23
C SER A 71 -8.93 0.76 -21.89
N GLY A 72 -9.40 -0.38 -21.37
CA GLY A 72 -10.10 -0.44 -20.07
C GLY A 72 -9.22 0.08 -18.93
N TYR A 73 -8.00 -0.45 -18.80
CA TYR A 73 -7.06 -0.01 -17.78
C TYR A 73 -6.61 1.43 -17.95
N THR A 74 -6.30 1.87 -19.18
CA THR A 74 -5.88 3.25 -19.44
C THR A 74 -6.97 4.24 -19.03
N THR A 75 -8.22 4.00 -19.42
CA THR A 75 -9.32 4.89 -19.04
C THR A 75 -9.59 4.84 -17.54
N ALA A 76 -9.54 3.66 -16.91
CA ALA A 76 -9.71 3.53 -15.47
C ALA A 76 -8.62 4.28 -14.69
N LEU A 77 -7.36 4.17 -15.09
CA LEU A 77 -6.24 4.90 -14.49
C LEU A 77 -6.37 6.42 -14.68
N PHE A 78 -6.86 6.87 -15.84
CA PHE A 78 -7.11 8.28 -16.08
C PHE A 78 -8.20 8.83 -15.16
N ILE A 79 -9.31 8.11 -14.99
CA ILE A 79 -10.36 8.46 -14.02
C ILE A 79 -9.80 8.47 -12.59
N ALA A 80 -9.01 7.45 -12.23
CA ALA A 80 -8.36 7.39 -10.92
C ALA A 80 -7.42 8.58 -10.69
N ALA A 81 -6.67 9.02 -11.69
CA ALA A 81 -5.82 10.21 -11.61
C ALA A 81 -6.64 11.48 -11.37
N ILE A 82 -7.80 11.63 -12.01
CA ILE A 82 -8.73 12.74 -11.76
C ILE A 82 -9.24 12.71 -10.31
N LEU A 83 -9.67 11.54 -9.82
CA LEU A 83 -10.15 11.39 -8.44
C LEU A 83 -9.06 11.66 -7.41
N LEU A 84 -7.83 11.21 -7.68
CA LEU A 84 -6.67 11.51 -6.85
C LEU A 84 -6.36 13.01 -6.86
N GLY A 85 -6.39 13.66 -8.03
CA GLY A 85 -6.21 15.09 -8.16
C GLY A 85 -7.28 15.88 -7.40
N ALA A 86 -8.55 15.47 -7.48
CA ALA A 86 -9.63 16.08 -6.72
C ALA A 86 -9.43 15.90 -5.20
N SER A 87 -9.02 14.71 -4.76
CA SER A 87 -8.72 14.42 -3.35
C SER A 87 -7.54 15.26 -2.84
N ALA A 88 -6.48 15.41 -3.65
CA ALA A 88 -5.34 16.25 -3.33
C ALA A 88 -5.74 17.73 -3.22
N LEU A 89 -6.60 18.21 -4.13
CA LEU A 89 -7.12 19.58 -4.09
C LEU A 89 -7.94 19.82 -2.81
N ILE A 90 -8.87 18.92 -2.48
CA ILE A 90 -9.66 18.99 -1.24
C ILE A 90 -8.73 19.03 -0.03
N THR A 91 -7.73 18.14 0.00
CA THR A 91 -6.73 18.07 1.08
C THR A 91 -5.97 19.40 1.21
N ALA A 92 -5.50 19.97 0.10
CA ALA A 92 -4.76 21.23 0.09
C ALA A 92 -5.62 22.43 0.55
N LEU A 93 -6.92 22.42 0.25
CA LEU A 93 -7.84 23.49 0.65
C LEU A 93 -8.30 23.37 2.11
N ILE A 94 -8.52 22.14 2.61
CA ILE A 94 -9.06 21.89 3.96
C ILE A 94 -7.95 21.83 5.00
N ILE A 95 -6.83 21.18 4.70
CA ILE A 95 -5.76 20.94 5.67
C ILE A 95 -4.82 22.15 5.69
N ASN A 96 -5.12 23.13 6.54
CA ASN A 96 -4.16 24.17 6.94
C ASN A 96 -3.26 23.65 8.08
N ALA A 97 -2.46 22.62 7.81
CA ALA A 97 -1.49 22.12 8.76
C ALA A 97 -0.23 23.00 8.71
N GLY A 98 -0.02 23.82 9.75
CA GLY A 98 1.21 24.59 9.89
C GLY A 98 2.44 23.69 9.79
N ARG A 99 3.44 24.09 8.99
CA ARG A 99 4.69 23.35 8.76
C ARG A 99 5.23 22.87 10.11
N GLN A 100 5.23 21.55 10.34
CA GLN A 100 5.94 21.00 11.49
C GLN A 100 7.41 21.30 11.23
N LYS A 101 8.00 22.17 12.07
CA LYS A 101 9.45 22.28 12.12
C LYS A 101 9.92 20.88 12.48
N GLU A 102 10.55 20.21 11.53
CA GLU A 102 11.41 19.08 11.86
C GLU A 102 12.40 19.64 12.88
N THR A 103 12.14 19.41 14.16
CA THR A 103 13.23 19.32 15.11
C THR A 103 14.02 18.15 14.61
N THR A 104 15.03 18.43 13.78
CA THR A 104 16.16 17.56 13.54
C THR A 104 16.50 16.99 14.91
N GLN A 105 16.08 15.76 15.15
CA GLN A 105 16.60 14.99 16.26
C GLN A 105 18.04 14.75 15.86
N ALA A 106 18.89 15.73 16.21
CA ALA A 106 20.32 15.60 16.10
C ALA A 106 20.63 14.26 16.74
N ALA A 107 21.16 13.34 15.94
CA ALA A 107 21.80 12.16 16.47
C ALA A 107 22.83 12.67 17.47
N THR A 108 22.52 12.59 18.76
CA THR A 108 23.52 12.76 19.81
C THR A 108 24.54 11.66 19.57
N PRO A 109 25.79 11.98 19.18
CA PRO A 109 26.84 10.99 19.16
C PRO A 109 27.25 10.83 20.63
N GLU A 110 26.60 9.91 21.34
CA GLU A 110 27.04 9.54 22.68
C GLU A 110 27.79 8.20 22.63
N ALA A 111 29.08 8.32 22.90
CA ALA A 111 30.12 7.34 22.71
C ALA A 111 29.97 6.09 23.59
N SER A 112 30.33 4.93 23.05
CA SER A 112 30.92 3.85 23.86
C SER A 112 32.34 4.29 24.30
N PRO A 113 32.98 3.76 25.38
CA PRO A 113 32.65 2.57 26.21
C PRO A 113 32.90 2.74 27.74
N LYS A 114 32.26 1.95 28.63
CA LYS A 114 32.92 1.41 29.85
C LYS A 114 32.31 0.06 30.28
N SER A 115 33.13 -0.97 30.12
CA SER A 115 33.04 -2.29 30.75
C SER A 115 33.25 -2.18 32.27
N LYS A 116 32.38 -2.84 33.07
CA LYS A 116 32.73 -3.75 34.19
C LYS A 116 31.62 -4.81 34.38
N GLN A 117 32.02 -6.08 34.28
CA GLN A 117 31.27 -7.36 34.34
C GLN A 117 30.81 -7.72 35.79
N PRO A 118 30.33 -8.95 36.13
CA PRO A 118 29.69 -10.07 35.41
C PRO A 118 28.38 -10.58 36.07
N VAL A 119 27.54 -11.37 35.39
CA VAL A 119 26.64 -12.33 36.07
C VAL A 119 26.93 -13.73 35.54
N THR A 120 27.54 -14.51 36.42
CA THR A 120 27.88 -15.92 36.31
C THR A 120 26.64 -16.76 35.98
N GLN A 121 26.61 -17.40 34.81
CA GLN A 121 25.76 -18.56 34.59
C GLN A 121 26.43 -19.76 35.26
N THR A 122 26.00 -20.06 36.48
CA THR A 122 26.38 -21.31 37.16
C THR A 122 25.58 -22.44 36.54
N SER A 123 26.27 -23.22 35.71
CA SER A 123 25.93 -24.61 35.39
C SER A 123 25.80 -25.41 36.70
N THR A 124 24.69 -26.11 36.88
CA THR A 124 24.62 -27.22 37.83
C THR A 124 23.83 -28.35 37.19
N GLY A 125 24.58 -29.26 36.57
CA GLY A 125 24.11 -30.61 36.29
C GLY A 125 23.93 -31.36 37.61
N GLY A 126 22.72 -31.85 37.84
CA GLY A 126 22.36 -32.73 38.95
C GLY A 126 21.77 -34.03 38.39
N MET A 127 22.64 -35.01 38.21
CA MET A 127 22.34 -36.40 37.89
C MET A 127 21.45 -37.02 39.00
N ARG A 128 20.30 -37.61 38.66
CA ARG A 128 19.62 -38.60 39.51
C ARG A 128 19.13 -39.77 38.66
N LYS A 129 19.71 -40.93 38.94
CA LYS A 129 19.20 -42.25 38.64
C LYS A 129 17.88 -42.44 39.40
N GLU A 130 16.88 -43.04 38.77
CA GLU A 130 16.27 -44.33 39.12
C GLU A 130 15.48 -44.83 37.89
#